data_AF-A0A8T7BI99-F1
#
_entry.id   AF-A0A8T7BI99-F1
#
_cell.length_a   1.000
_cell.length_b   1.000
_cell.length_c   1.000
_cell.angle_alpha   90.00
_cell.angle_beta   90.00
_cell.angle_gamma   90.00
#
_symmetry.space_group_name_H-M   'P 1'
#
loop_
_entity.id
_entity.type
_entity.pdbx_description
1 polymer ?
#
loop_
_entity_poly.entity_id
_entity_poly.type
_entity_poly.pdbx_seq_one_letter_code
_entity_poly.pdbx_strand_id
1 'polypeptide(L)'
;MHLYHLFVLFLLLTTLNPGLSAQELPISPEAIQVKQFRLNSDTSELRSINIGQGKLKQIEAILVEIPPEKETNPHHHLAEELIYIVSGKGYTLIWNEPDGEKFRYDWAEGDMLSPTLNSWHQHVNLSSDTPARYLSMSSAPLTRNLYRDPKYLESSDYVSEERWQYSTSQDPEYEPVATEGMGVVRMRIGHQIKNLPGRQLRNRREHVLGITVRPEGDMAGNETMEWEVREYQTPES
;
A
#
# COMPACT_ATOMS: atom_id res chain seq x y z
N MET A 1 -12.92 -34.24 26.54
CA MET A 1 -13.29 -32.98 27.24
C MET A 1 -12.25 -32.62 28.33
N HIS A 2 -10.93 -32.66 28.04
CA HIS A 2 -9.86 -32.36 29.02
C HIS A 2 -8.68 -31.54 28.45
N LEU A 3 -8.75 -31.06 27.20
CA LEU A 3 -7.68 -30.21 26.63
C LEU A 3 -7.86 -28.71 26.90
N TYR A 4 -9.07 -28.24 27.22
CA TYR A 4 -9.37 -26.81 27.38
C TYR A 4 -8.87 -26.20 28.70
N HIS A 5 -8.51 -27.01 29.70
CA HIS A 5 -8.03 -26.50 30.99
C HIS A 5 -6.51 -26.30 31.05
N LEU A 6 -5.74 -26.87 30.13
CA LEU A 6 -4.29 -26.64 30.08
C LEU A 6 -3.93 -25.30 29.42
N PHE A 7 -4.80 -24.79 28.53
CA PHE A 7 -4.56 -23.54 27.79
C PHE A 7 -4.78 -22.28 28.64
N VAL A 8 -5.66 -22.36 29.65
CA VAL A 8 -5.98 -21.22 30.53
C VAL A 8 -4.88 -20.99 31.58
N LEU A 9 -4.11 -22.03 31.95
CA LEU A 9 -3.03 -21.89 32.94
C LEU A 9 -1.76 -21.22 32.36
N PHE A 10 -1.57 -21.24 31.04
CA PHE A 10 -0.41 -20.62 30.39
C PHE A 10 -0.55 -19.09 30.24
N LEU A 11 -1.78 -18.58 30.22
CA LEU A 11 -2.07 -17.14 30.09
C LEU A 11 -1.88 -16.34 31.39
N LEU A 12 -1.72 -17.01 32.53
CA LEU A 12 -1.55 -16.35 33.84
C LEU A 12 -0.08 -16.15 34.27
N LEU A 13 0.90 -16.69 33.52
CA LEU A 13 2.33 -16.62 33.86
C LEU A 13 3.13 -15.57 33.05
N THR A 14 2.53 -14.93 32.04
CA THR A 14 3.21 -13.90 31.23
C THR A 14 3.07 -12.48 31.77
N THR A 15 2.32 -12.26 32.85
CA THR A 15 2.23 -10.95 33.54
C THR A 15 3.46 -10.61 34.39
N LEU A 16 4.50 -11.43 34.41
CA LEU A 16 5.66 -11.27 35.29
C LEU A 16 7.05 -11.40 34.63
N ASN A 17 7.17 -11.29 33.30
CA ASN A 17 8.50 -11.36 32.67
C ASN A 17 8.63 -10.46 31.42
N PRO A 18 9.37 -9.34 31.47
CA PRO A 18 9.50 -8.38 30.37
C PRO A 18 10.49 -8.82 29.27
N GLY A 19 10.79 -10.13 29.16
CA GLY A 19 11.83 -10.69 28.30
C GLY A 19 11.36 -11.72 27.27
N LEU A 20 10.07 -11.77 26.92
CA LEU A 20 9.58 -12.68 25.86
C LEU A 20 9.55 -11.95 24.51
N SER A 21 10.50 -12.28 23.63
CA SER A 21 10.37 -11.95 22.21
C SER A 21 9.10 -12.62 21.68
N ALA A 22 8.38 -11.93 20.79
CA ALA A 22 7.29 -12.53 20.03
C ALA A 22 7.79 -13.84 19.42
N GLN A 23 7.25 -14.97 19.88
CA GLN A 23 7.60 -16.27 19.35
C GLN A 23 6.99 -16.32 17.95
N GLU A 24 7.84 -16.33 16.92
CA GLU A 24 7.44 -16.48 15.52
C GLU A 24 6.49 -17.68 15.43
N LEU A 25 5.26 -17.44 14.98
CA LEU A 25 4.33 -18.51 14.67
C LEU A 25 5.00 -19.40 13.60
N PRO A 26 4.89 -20.74 13.71
CA PRO A 26 5.52 -21.64 12.75
C PRO A 26 4.94 -21.35 11.35
N ILE A 27 5.81 -20.87 10.47
CA ILE A 27 5.52 -20.61 9.06
C ILE A 27 5.20 -21.97 8.43
N SER A 28 4.00 -22.12 7.85
CA SER A 28 3.67 -23.31 7.07
C SER A 28 4.74 -23.53 5.99
N PRO A 29 5.22 -24.76 5.73
CA PRO A 29 6.20 -25.02 4.68
C PRO A 29 5.74 -24.62 3.26
N GLU A 30 4.45 -24.28 3.10
CA GLU A 30 3.84 -23.74 1.87
C GLU A 30 3.82 -22.21 1.82
N ALA A 31 4.11 -21.53 2.94
CA ALA A 31 4.08 -20.08 3.02
C ALA A 31 5.37 -19.49 2.43
N ILE A 32 5.20 -18.75 1.34
CA ILE A 32 6.28 -18.00 0.70
C ILE A 32 6.78 -16.94 1.67
N GLN A 33 8.08 -16.99 2.01
CA GLN A 33 8.73 -15.90 2.73
C GLN A 33 9.02 -14.75 1.78
N VAL A 34 8.12 -13.78 1.78
CA VAL A 34 8.30 -12.49 1.14
C VAL A 34 9.34 -11.70 1.93
N LYS A 35 10.35 -11.12 1.26
CA LYS A 35 11.32 -10.25 1.95
C LYS A 35 10.74 -8.85 2.09
N GLN A 36 10.78 -8.30 3.30
CA GLN A 36 10.31 -6.95 3.61
C GLN A 36 11.46 -6.11 4.15
N PHE A 37 11.67 -4.92 3.57
CA PHE A 37 12.70 -3.98 4.00
C PHE A 37 12.05 -2.67 4.43
N ARG A 38 12.24 -2.27 5.68
CA ARG A 38 11.75 -0.98 6.19
C ARG A 38 12.63 0.15 5.66
N LEU A 39 12.04 1.12 4.97
CA LEU A 39 12.77 2.28 4.46
C LEU A 39 12.86 3.37 5.53
N ASN A 40 14.05 3.94 5.67
CA ASN A 40 14.30 5.16 6.46
C ASN A 40 14.42 6.34 5.48
N SER A 41 13.90 7.52 5.84
CA SER A 41 13.93 8.71 4.98
C SER A 41 15.37 9.22 4.80
N ASP A 42 15.84 9.31 3.55
CA ASP A 42 17.08 10.01 3.18
C ASP A 42 16.75 11.15 2.20
N THR A 43 17.41 12.30 2.36
CA THR A 43 16.98 13.60 1.80
C THR A 43 17.92 14.18 0.74
N SER A 44 18.78 13.40 0.07
CA SER A 44 19.72 13.96 -0.92
C SER A 44 19.54 13.46 -2.36
N GLU A 45 19.17 14.42 -3.23
CA GLU A 45 19.47 14.62 -4.67
C GLU A 45 19.13 13.52 -5.71
N LEU A 46 18.48 13.96 -6.81
CA LEU A 46 18.07 13.25 -8.06
C LEU A 46 16.83 12.35 -7.97
N ARG A 47 15.91 12.51 -8.96
CA ARG A 47 14.59 11.84 -9.11
C ARG A 47 14.05 11.25 -7.79
N SER A 48 13.62 12.11 -6.89
CA SER A 48 13.18 11.66 -5.56
C SER A 48 11.69 11.32 -5.55
N ILE A 49 11.38 10.06 -5.19
CA ILE A 49 10.09 9.75 -4.58
C ILE A 49 10.21 10.16 -3.11
N ASN A 50 9.54 11.25 -2.73
CA ASN A 50 9.55 11.71 -1.34
C ASN A 50 8.63 10.83 -0.49
N ILE A 51 9.21 9.90 0.25
CA ILE A 51 8.49 9.06 1.21
C ILE A 51 8.56 9.73 2.58
N GLY A 52 7.49 10.44 2.96
CA GLY A 52 7.27 10.96 4.31
C GLY A 52 8.27 12.03 4.77
N GLN A 53 7.96 13.31 4.54
CA GLN A 53 8.56 14.38 5.35
C GLN A 53 7.89 14.40 6.74
N GLY A 54 8.49 13.69 7.70
CA GLY A 54 8.04 13.68 9.09
C GLY A 54 8.54 12.46 9.87
N LYS A 55 8.35 12.47 11.19
CA LYS A 55 8.50 11.21 11.95
C LYS A 55 7.42 10.24 11.45
N LEU A 56 7.82 9.15 10.81
CA LEU A 56 6.99 8.04 10.29
C LEU A 56 6.15 7.29 11.37
N LYS A 57 5.73 7.96 12.45
CA LYS A 57 4.91 7.34 13.49
C LYS A 57 3.51 6.96 12.99
N GLN A 58 3.06 7.54 11.88
CA GLN A 58 1.70 7.36 11.35
C GLN A 58 1.68 6.62 10.01
N ILE A 59 2.78 6.63 9.25
CA ILE A 59 2.90 5.99 7.95
C ILE A 59 4.13 5.08 7.99
N GLU A 60 4.05 3.88 7.41
CA GLU A 60 5.21 3.05 7.12
C GLU A 60 5.44 2.90 5.63
N ALA A 61 6.69 2.63 5.27
CA ALA A 61 7.10 2.31 3.93
C ALA A 61 7.93 1.04 3.95
N ILE A 62 7.50 0.05 3.17
CA ILE A 62 8.10 -1.29 3.14
C ILE A 62 8.35 -1.66 1.67
N LEU A 63 9.61 -1.94 1.35
CA LEU A 63 9.94 -2.58 0.08
C LEU A 63 9.73 -4.09 0.23
N VAL A 64 8.93 -4.66 -0.66
CA VAL A 64 8.51 -6.05 -0.64
C VAL A 64 9.03 -6.76 -1.89
N GLU A 65 9.66 -7.93 -1.72
CA GLU A 65 10.16 -8.77 -2.81
C GLU A 65 9.38 -10.09 -2.88
N ILE A 66 8.73 -10.34 -4.02
CA ILE A 66 8.03 -11.59 -4.33
C ILE A 66 8.94 -12.44 -5.23
N PRO A 67 9.32 -13.66 -4.83
CA PRO A 67 10.13 -14.55 -5.67
C PRO A 67 9.43 -14.91 -7.00
N PRO A 68 10.16 -15.47 -7.99
CA PRO A 68 9.58 -15.94 -9.25
C PRO A 68 8.43 -16.94 -9.02
N GLU A 69 7.36 -16.80 -9.79
CA GLU A 69 6.16 -17.66 -9.78
C GLU A 69 5.49 -17.82 -8.40
N LYS A 70 5.70 -16.84 -7.53
CA LYS A 70 5.15 -16.84 -6.18
C LYS A 70 4.08 -15.76 -6.00
N GLU A 71 3.23 -15.99 -5.01
CA GLU A 71 2.23 -15.06 -4.52
C GLU A 71 2.45 -14.68 -3.04
N THR A 72 1.88 -13.56 -2.63
CA THR A 72 1.70 -13.25 -1.20
C THR A 72 0.55 -14.06 -0.63
N ASN A 73 0.44 -14.14 0.69
CA ASN A 73 -0.81 -14.57 1.31
C ASN A 73 -1.91 -13.52 1.05
N PRO A 74 -3.17 -13.94 0.87
CA PRO A 74 -4.32 -13.05 1.00
C PRO A 74 -4.32 -12.34 2.35
N HIS A 75 -4.51 -11.03 2.34
CA HIS A 75 -4.65 -10.25 3.57
C HIS A 75 -5.55 -9.04 3.34
N HIS A 76 -6.06 -8.49 4.43
CA HIS A 76 -6.81 -7.25 4.50
C HIS A 76 -6.42 -6.51 5.77
N HIS A 77 -6.68 -5.21 5.83
CA HIS A 77 -6.45 -4.44 7.05
C HIS A 77 -7.21 -3.12 7.10
N LEU A 78 -7.50 -2.68 8.32
CA LEU A 78 -7.95 -1.34 8.68
C LEU A 78 -6.83 -0.28 8.59
N ALA A 79 -6.13 -0.28 7.46
CA ALA A 79 -5.16 0.71 7.07
C ALA A 79 -5.30 0.98 5.58
N GLU A 80 -5.11 2.23 5.20
CA GLU A 80 -5.00 2.59 3.80
C GLU A 80 -3.60 2.27 3.31
N GLU A 81 -3.48 1.88 2.06
CA GLU A 81 -2.23 1.46 1.46
C GLU A 81 -2.12 1.95 0.02
N LEU A 82 -0.91 2.35 -0.35
CA LEU A 82 -0.51 2.63 -1.71
C LEU A 82 0.65 1.73 -2.07
N ILE A 83 0.59 1.15 -3.27
CA ILE A 83 1.56 0.16 -3.73
C ILE A 83 2.14 0.66 -5.04
N TYR A 84 3.45 0.88 -5.08
CA TYR A 84 4.17 1.26 -6.31
C TYR A 84 5.03 0.09 -6.78
N ILE A 85 4.87 -0.34 -8.04
CA ILE A 85 5.66 -1.43 -8.61
C ILE A 85 7.04 -0.89 -9.00
N VAL A 86 8.05 -1.26 -8.20
CA VAL A 86 9.45 -0.84 -8.38
C VAL A 86 10.11 -1.63 -9.51
N SER A 87 9.78 -2.91 -9.65
CA SER A 87 10.32 -3.77 -10.72
C SER A 87 9.47 -5.02 -10.91
N GLY A 88 9.47 -5.57 -12.12
CA GLY A 88 8.81 -6.85 -12.44
C GLY A 88 7.42 -6.70 -13.07
N LYS A 89 6.74 -7.83 -13.23
CA LYS A 89 5.39 -7.93 -13.81
C LYS A 89 4.56 -8.98 -13.09
N GLY A 90 3.26 -8.76 -13.01
CA GLY A 90 2.40 -9.62 -12.22
C GLY A 90 0.95 -9.18 -12.28
N TYR A 91 0.18 -9.59 -11.28
CA TYR A 91 -1.15 -9.06 -11.06
C TYR A 91 -1.49 -9.04 -9.57
N THR A 92 -2.47 -8.22 -9.21
CA THR A 92 -3.07 -8.19 -7.88
C THR A 92 -4.52 -8.60 -8.01
N LEU A 93 -4.97 -9.50 -7.15
CA LEU A 93 -6.39 -9.77 -6.94
C LEU A 93 -6.86 -8.89 -5.79
N ILE A 94 -7.99 -8.21 -5.96
CA ILE A 94 -8.63 -7.38 -4.93
C ILE A 94 -10.11 -7.79 -4.82
N TRP A 95 -10.62 -7.93 -3.60
CA TRP A 95 -12.02 -8.27 -3.35
C TRP A 95 -12.53 -7.75 -2.01
N ASN A 96 -13.84 -7.59 -1.88
CA ASN A 96 -14.45 -6.91 -0.73
C ASN A 96 -14.85 -7.85 0.41
N GLU A 97 -15.19 -9.10 0.09
CA GLU A 97 -15.67 -10.11 1.04
C GLU A 97 -14.94 -11.45 0.85
N PRO A 98 -14.69 -12.26 1.90
CA PRO A 98 -13.90 -13.50 1.78
C PRO A 98 -14.29 -14.42 0.60
N ASP A 99 -15.58 -14.53 0.30
CA ASP A 99 -16.15 -15.34 -0.78
C ASP A 99 -16.65 -14.49 -1.98
N GLY A 100 -16.26 -13.22 -2.03
CA GLY A 100 -16.68 -12.25 -3.04
C GLY A 100 -15.95 -12.38 -4.38
N GLU A 101 -16.43 -11.62 -5.37
CA GLU A 101 -15.80 -11.54 -6.68
C GLU A 101 -14.39 -10.92 -6.57
N LYS A 102 -13.41 -11.58 -7.21
CA LYS A 102 -12.03 -11.11 -7.28
C LYS A 102 -11.78 -10.35 -8.55
N PHE A 103 -11.42 -9.09 -8.39
CA PHE A 103 -11.01 -8.21 -9.48
C PHE A 103 -9.51 -8.33 -9.70
N ARG A 104 -9.11 -8.60 -10.95
CA ARG A 104 -7.71 -8.74 -11.33
C ARG A 104 -7.18 -7.44 -11.92
N TYR A 105 -6.07 -6.98 -11.36
CA TYR A 105 -5.30 -5.83 -11.85
C TYR A 105 -3.91 -6.29 -12.23
N ASP A 106 -3.70 -6.58 -13.52
CA ASP A 106 -2.36 -6.85 -14.05
C ASP A 106 -1.47 -5.64 -13.85
N TRP A 107 -0.18 -5.81 -13.56
CA TRP A 107 0.75 -4.70 -13.36
C TRP A 107 2.15 -4.99 -13.90
N ALA A 108 2.86 -3.91 -14.20
CA ALA A 108 4.27 -3.89 -14.58
C ALA A 108 5.01 -2.77 -13.82
N GLU A 109 6.33 -2.73 -13.96
CA GLU A 109 7.18 -1.66 -13.43
C GLU A 109 6.62 -0.26 -13.73
N GLY A 110 6.56 0.59 -12.71
CA GLY A 110 6.01 1.95 -12.80
C GLY A 110 4.49 2.03 -12.67
N ASP A 111 3.77 0.91 -12.57
CA ASP A 111 2.36 0.93 -12.19
C ASP A 111 2.20 1.19 -10.69
N MET A 112 1.02 1.70 -10.31
CA MET A 112 0.63 1.91 -8.93
C MET A 112 -0.74 1.27 -8.68
N LEU A 113 -0.94 0.75 -7.48
CA LEU A 113 -2.19 0.19 -6.99
C LEU A 113 -2.60 0.87 -5.69
N SER A 114 -3.90 0.89 -5.42
CA SER A 114 -4.48 1.36 -4.17
C SER A 114 -5.63 0.43 -3.80
N PRO A 115 -5.44 -0.57 -2.92
CA PRO A 115 -6.56 -1.32 -2.38
C PRO A 115 -7.45 -0.40 -1.54
N THR A 116 -8.76 -0.60 -1.61
CA THR A 116 -9.69 0.10 -0.73
C THR A 116 -9.45 -0.34 0.71
N LEU A 117 -9.64 0.57 1.67
CA LEU A 117 -9.56 0.25 3.10
C LEU A 117 -10.33 -1.04 3.43
N ASN A 118 -9.64 -1.97 4.10
CA ASN A 118 -10.15 -3.28 4.51
C ASN A 118 -10.55 -4.23 3.38
N SER A 119 -10.32 -3.89 2.11
CA SER A 119 -10.46 -4.86 1.02
C SER A 119 -9.34 -5.89 1.10
N TRP A 120 -9.69 -7.14 0.81
CA TRP A 120 -8.72 -8.20 0.68
C TRP A 120 -7.93 -8.02 -0.61
N HIS A 121 -6.64 -8.36 -0.53
CA HIS A 121 -5.77 -8.33 -1.69
C HIS A 121 -4.65 -9.37 -1.62
N GLN A 122 -4.17 -9.75 -2.81
CA GLN A 122 -3.10 -10.73 -2.99
C GLN A 122 -2.29 -10.39 -4.24
N HIS A 123 -0.96 -10.36 -4.12
CA HIS A 123 -0.05 -10.04 -5.21
C HIS A 123 0.58 -11.32 -5.77
N VAL A 124 0.71 -11.40 -7.09
CA VAL A 124 1.28 -12.54 -7.80
C VAL A 124 2.39 -12.08 -8.74
N ASN A 125 3.57 -12.67 -8.63
CA ASN A 125 4.66 -12.49 -9.58
C ASN A 125 4.52 -13.48 -10.74
N LEU A 126 4.37 -12.97 -11.97
CA LEU A 126 4.25 -13.79 -13.18
C LEU A 126 5.59 -14.16 -13.81
N SER A 127 6.70 -13.65 -13.29
CA SER A 127 8.03 -13.97 -13.81
C SER A 127 8.51 -15.35 -13.35
N SER A 128 9.15 -16.10 -14.26
CA SER A 128 9.72 -17.41 -13.99
C SER A 128 11.18 -17.38 -13.51
N ASP A 129 11.87 -16.26 -13.67
CA ASP A 129 13.31 -16.16 -13.43
C ASP A 129 13.74 -14.96 -12.57
N THR A 130 12.86 -13.97 -12.42
CA THR A 130 13.19 -12.69 -11.77
C THR A 130 12.18 -12.33 -10.68
N PRO A 131 12.64 -11.83 -9.53
CA PRO A 131 11.73 -11.38 -8.49
C PRO A 131 11.01 -10.10 -8.90
N ALA A 132 9.76 -9.96 -8.47
CA ALA A 132 9.04 -8.70 -8.52
C ALA A 132 9.26 -7.92 -7.21
N ARG A 133 9.32 -6.59 -7.29
CA ARG A 133 9.43 -5.74 -6.11
C ARG A 133 8.41 -4.62 -6.15
N TYR A 134 7.75 -4.39 -5.03
CA TYR A 134 6.86 -3.27 -4.85
C TYR A 134 7.15 -2.53 -3.55
N LEU A 135 6.93 -1.22 -3.56
CA LEU A 135 6.96 -0.37 -2.39
C LEU A 135 5.53 -0.24 -1.88
N SER A 136 5.27 -0.73 -0.67
CA SER A 136 4.04 -0.47 0.08
C SER A 136 4.23 0.75 0.97
N MET A 137 3.28 1.67 0.94
CA MET A 137 3.14 2.79 1.86
C MET A 137 1.80 2.69 2.55
N SER A 138 1.79 2.56 3.88
CA SER A 138 0.56 2.26 4.63
C SER A 138 0.38 3.14 5.86
N SER A 139 -0.87 3.49 6.17
CA SER A 139 -1.26 4.15 7.42
C SER A 139 -1.40 3.17 8.60
N ALA A 140 -0.98 1.91 8.46
CA ALA A 140 -1.07 0.90 9.52
C ALA A 140 -0.44 1.34 10.87
N PRO A 141 0.70 2.06 10.94
CA PRO A 141 1.21 2.58 12.20
C PRO A 141 0.26 3.56 12.89
N LEU A 142 -0.50 4.37 12.14
CA LEU A 142 -1.53 5.26 12.71
C LEU A 142 -2.61 4.43 13.41
N THR A 143 -3.18 3.43 12.72
CA THR A 143 -4.21 2.55 13.30
C THR A 143 -3.67 1.80 14.52
N ARG A 144 -2.49 1.19 14.44
CA ARG A 144 -1.85 0.50 15.58
C ARG A 144 -1.67 1.43 16.78
N ASN A 145 -1.21 2.66 16.55
CA ASN A 145 -0.97 3.61 17.63
C ASN A 145 -2.25 4.17 18.24
N LEU A 146 -3.31 4.30 17.44
CA LEU A 146 -4.62 4.75 17.91
C LEU A 146 -5.27 3.71 18.84
N TYR A 147 -5.29 2.44 18.43
CA TYR A 147 -5.95 1.38 19.20
C TYR A 147 -5.05 0.69 20.23
N ARG A 148 -3.72 0.83 20.11
CA ARG A 148 -2.70 0.18 20.95
C ARG A 148 -2.82 -1.35 21.04
N ASP A 149 -3.48 -1.95 20.05
CA ASP A 149 -3.59 -3.39 19.86
C ASP A 149 -3.36 -3.70 18.38
N PRO A 150 -2.24 -4.35 18.01
CA PRO A 150 -1.95 -4.73 16.63
C PRO A 150 -3.02 -5.62 16.00
N LYS A 151 -3.74 -6.41 16.80
CA LYS A 151 -4.81 -7.30 16.29
C LYS A 151 -5.95 -6.51 15.67
N TYR A 152 -6.15 -5.26 16.08
CA TYR A 152 -7.24 -4.44 15.58
C TYR A 152 -7.14 -4.16 14.08
N LEU A 153 -5.93 -4.19 13.50
CA LEU A 153 -5.76 -4.01 12.06
C LEU A 153 -6.50 -5.05 11.24
N GLU A 154 -6.57 -6.29 11.72
CA GLU A 154 -7.11 -7.44 10.99
C GLU A 154 -8.41 -7.96 11.62
N SER A 155 -8.88 -7.35 12.71
CA SER A 155 -10.01 -7.89 13.49
C SER A 155 -11.39 -7.52 12.95
N SER A 156 -11.45 -6.81 11.83
CA SER A 156 -12.71 -6.25 11.32
C SER A 156 -13.13 -6.96 10.05
N ASP A 157 -14.27 -7.62 10.14
CA ASP A 157 -15.02 -8.14 8.99
C ASP A 157 -15.88 -7.06 8.33
N TYR A 158 -15.82 -5.80 8.80
CA TYR A 158 -16.61 -4.72 8.24
C TYR A 158 -16.19 -4.39 6.81
N VAL A 159 -17.18 -4.32 5.93
CA VAL A 159 -17.03 -4.02 4.52
C VAL A 159 -17.59 -2.63 4.24
N SER A 160 -16.76 -1.75 3.68
CA SER A 160 -17.20 -0.42 3.25
C SER A 160 -17.72 -0.47 1.82
N GLU A 161 -18.98 -0.86 1.65
CA GLU A 161 -19.60 -1.01 0.32
C GLU A 161 -19.57 0.28 -0.50
N GLU A 162 -19.78 1.44 0.15
CA GLU A 162 -19.71 2.74 -0.52
C GLU A 162 -18.31 3.01 -1.10
N ARG A 163 -17.25 2.81 -0.30
CA ARG A 163 -15.87 2.99 -0.78
C ARG A 163 -15.51 1.97 -1.85
N TRP A 164 -16.00 0.74 -1.72
CA TRP A 164 -15.78 -0.33 -2.69
C TRP A 164 -16.44 -0.04 -4.04
N GLN A 165 -17.75 0.24 -4.08
CA GLN A 165 -18.46 0.56 -5.32
C GLN A 165 -17.84 1.77 -6.02
N TYR A 166 -17.42 2.74 -5.22
CA TYR A 166 -16.69 3.89 -5.72
C TYR A 166 -15.37 3.46 -6.37
N SER A 167 -14.54 2.64 -5.71
CA SER A 167 -13.25 2.19 -6.24
C SER A 167 -13.32 1.36 -7.52
N THR A 168 -14.34 0.52 -7.69
CA THR A 168 -14.47 -0.37 -8.85
C THR A 168 -15.05 0.33 -10.09
N SER A 169 -15.60 1.54 -9.94
CA SER A 169 -16.31 2.26 -11.00
C SER A 169 -15.53 3.41 -11.64
N GLN A 170 -14.31 3.70 -11.17
CA GLN A 170 -13.51 4.82 -11.68
C GLN A 170 -12.40 4.36 -12.63
N ASP A 171 -12.35 4.98 -13.82
CA ASP A 171 -11.19 4.95 -14.69
C ASP A 171 -10.23 6.11 -14.37
N PRO A 172 -8.90 5.96 -14.57
CA PRO A 172 -7.95 7.03 -14.34
C PRO A 172 -8.14 8.23 -15.28
N GLU A 173 -8.70 9.34 -14.77
CA GLU A 173 -8.99 10.54 -15.57
C GLU A 173 -8.29 11.79 -15.03
N TYR A 174 -7.88 12.67 -15.95
CA TYR A 174 -7.33 13.98 -15.62
C TYR A 174 -8.46 14.93 -15.26
N GLU A 175 -8.47 15.45 -14.04
CA GLU A 175 -9.37 16.54 -13.70
C GLU A 175 -8.72 17.89 -14.02
N PRO A 176 -9.38 18.76 -14.82
CA PRO A 176 -8.95 20.13 -14.95
C PRO A 176 -9.11 20.82 -13.60
N VAL A 177 -8.04 21.39 -13.05
CA VAL A 177 -8.12 22.17 -11.81
C VAL A 177 -9.02 23.37 -12.06
N ALA A 178 -10.27 23.28 -11.60
CA ALA A 178 -11.10 24.45 -11.41
C ALA A 178 -10.46 25.31 -10.30
N THR A 179 -10.38 26.62 -10.54
CA THR A 179 -9.84 27.71 -9.68
C THR A 179 -8.30 27.89 -9.62
N GLU A 180 -7.85 28.91 -10.39
CA GLU A 180 -6.64 29.75 -10.34
C GLU A 180 -5.44 29.31 -9.45
N GLY A 181 -4.34 28.93 -10.10
CA GLY A 181 -3.02 28.68 -9.50
C GLY A 181 -2.09 27.91 -10.44
N MET A 182 -0.78 27.85 -10.16
CA MET A 182 0.19 27.09 -10.99
C MET A 182 -0.27 25.63 -11.18
N GLY A 183 -0.25 25.17 -12.43
CA GLY A 183 -1.03 24.04 -12.93
C GLY A 183 -0.57 22.66 -12.43
N VAL A 184 -1.18 22.21 -11.33
CA VAL A 184 -1.15 20.80 -10.93
C VAL A 184 -2.18 20.03 -11.76
N VAL A 185 -1.86 18.83 -12.22
CA VAL A 185 -2.90 17.88 -12.68
C VAL A 185 -3.40 17.10 -11.49
N ARG A 186 -4.73 17.01 -11.37
CA ARG A 186 -5.39 16.06 -10.48
C ARG A 186 -5.77 14.81 -11.27
N MET A 187 -5.67 13.67 -10.63
CA MET A 187 -6.04 12.39 -11.21
C MET A 187 -7.01 11.66 -10.29
N ARG A 188 -8.20 11.34 -10.81
CA ARG A 188 -9.12 10.40 -10.15
C ARG A 188 -8.65 8.99 -10.46
N ILE A 189 -8.64 8.06 -9.50
CA ILE A 189 -8.19 6.68 -9.70
C ILE A 189 -9.11 5.64 -9.03
N GLY A 190 -9.35 4.55 -9.73
CA GLY A 190 -9.83 3.31 -9.12
C GLY A 190 -8.69 2.61 -8.37
N HIS A 191 -8.67 1.29 -8.41
CA HIS A 191 -7.61 0.50 -7.77
C HIS A 191 -6.24 0.58 -8.42
N GLN A 192 -6.11 1.13 -9.63
CA GLN A 192 -4.87 1.07 -10.39
C GLN A 192 -4.58 2.31 -11.26
N ILE A 193 -3.32 2.74 -11.24
CA ILE A 193 -2.76 3.66 -12.25
C ILE A 193 -1.68 2.93 -13.05
N LYS A 194 -1.83 2.99 -14.37
CA LYS A 194 -0.84 2.48 -15.32
C LYS A 194 0.25 3.49 -15.68
N ASN A 195 1.49 3.01 -15.75
CA ASN A 195 2.69 3.69 -16.23
C ASN A 195 2.82 5.12 -15.67
N LEU A 196 2.87 5.21 -14.35
CA LEU A 196 2.84 6.48 -13.63
C LEU A 196 4.01 7.42 -13.98
N PRO A 197 5.26 6.94 -14.13
CA PRO A 197 6.37 7.77 -14.63
C PRO A 197 6.16 8.31 -16.05
N GLY A 198 5.38 7.61 -16.88
CA GLY A 198 5.09 8.01 -18.26
C GLY A 198 3.86 8.91 -18.41
N ARG A 199 3.18 9.27 -17.32
CA ARG A 199 2.02 10.17 -17.37
C ARG A 199 2.45 11.62 -17.62
N GLN A 200 1.55 12.41 -18.20
CA GLN A 200 1.84 13.79 -18.56
C GLN A 200 1.94 14.68 -17.32
N LEU A 201 3.15 15.09 -16.97
CA LEU A 201 3.39 16.05 -15.91
C LEU A 201 3.02 17.48 -16.37
N ARG A 202 2.52 18.31 -15.46
CA ARG A 202 2.23 19.73 -15.75
C ARG A 202 3.07 20.66 -14.88
N ASN A 203 3.23 21.89 -15.35
CA ASN A 203 4.07 22.89 -14.71
C ASN A 203 3.49 23.30 -13.35
N ARG A 204 4.23 22.98 -12.30
CA ARG A 204 3.86 23.26 -10.90
C ARG A 204 4.52 24.52 -10.38
N ARG A 205 5.81 24.73 -10.69
CA ARG A 205 6.66 25.88 -10.34
C ARG A 205 7.77 26.00 -11.38
N GLU A 206 8.52 27.11 -11.36
CA GLU A 206 9.74 27.26 -12.15
C GLU A 206 10.63 26.01 -11.99
N HIS A 207 10.94 25.35 -13.11
CA HIS A 207 11.72 24.12 -13.19
C HIS A 207 11.16 22.89 -12.44
N VAL A 208 9.86 22.84 -12.12
CA VAL A 208 9.22 21.67 -11.49
C VAL A 208 7.95 21.28 -12.25
N LEU A 209 7.95 20.07 -12.80
CA LEU A 209 6.76 19.43 -13.34
C LEU A 209 6.17 18.46 -12.30
N GLY A 210 4.86 18.25 -12.29
CA GLY A 210 4.27 17.23 -11.44
C GLY A 210 2.82 16.84 -11.73
N ILE A 211 2.40 15.77 -11.07
CA ILE A 211 1.01 15.28 -10.96
C ILE A 211 0.77 15.01 -9.47
N THR A 212 -0.42 15.35 -8.99
CA THR A 212 -0.86 15.02 -7.63
C THR A 212 -2.04 14.06 -7.71
N VAL A 213 -1.94 12.95 -6.98
CA VAL A 213 -3.03 12.01 -6.72
C VAL A 213 -3.52 12.32 -5.31
N ARG A 214 -4.74 12.85 -5.20
CA ARG A 214 -5.30 13.33 -3.93
C ARG A 214 -6.24 12.32 -3.27
N PRO A 215 -6.32 12.36 -1.93
CA PRO A 215 -7.33 11.63 -1.19
C PRO A 215 -8.75 12.16 -1.43
N GLU A 216 -8.91 13.47 -1.59
CA GLU A 216 -10.23 14.10 -1.82
C GLU A 216 -10.77 13.93 -3.26
N GLY A 217 -10.25 12.94 -3.99
CA GLY A 217 -10.55 12.70 -5.39
C GLY A 217 -10.02 11.35 -5.85
N ASP A 218 -10.50 10.26 -5.24
CA ASP A 218 -10.46 8.93 -5.84
C ASP A 218 -9.12 8.19 -5.74
N MET A 219 -8.71 7.71 -4.56
CA MET A 219 -7.70 6.64 -4.45
C MET A 219 -8.33 5.33 -4.01
N ALA A 220 -9.26 4.79 -4.81
CA ALA A 220 -10.11 3.68 -4.38
C ALA A 220 -10.85 3.99 -3.04
N GLY A 221 -11.21 5.26 -2.85
CA GLY A 221 -11.85 5.78 -1.63
C GLY A 221 -10.90 6.05 -0.46
N ASN A 222 -9.58 5.98 -0.63
CA ASN A 222 -8.58 6.28 0.40
C ASN A 222 -8.40 7.80 0.63
N GLU A 223 -8.37 8.24 1.90
CA GLU A 223 -8.42 9.65 2.30
C GLU A 223 -7.23 10.16 3.13
N THR A 224 -6.36 9.26 3.61
CA THR A 224 -5.34 9.59 4.63
C THR A 224 -3.98 9.97 4.05
N MET A 225 -3.75 9.70 2.77
CA MET A 225 -2.47 9.91 2.10
C MET A 225 -2.67 10.69 0.80
N GLU A 226 -1.76 11.63 0.52
CA GLU A 226 -1.62 12.29 -0.80
C GLU A 226 -0.32 11.79 -1.43
N TRP A 227 -0.33 11.59 -2.74
CA TRP A 227 0.86 11.17 -3.47
C TRP A 227 1.19 12.12 -4.61
N GLU A 228 2.47 12.41 -4.80
CA GLU A 228 2.94 13.34 -5.82
C GLU A 228 4.14 12.77 -6.59
N VAL A 229 4.06 12.81 -7.91
CA VAL A 229 5.23 12.67 -8.80
C VAL A 229 5.73 14.05 -9.13
N ARG A 230 7.03 14.27 -8.96
CA ARG A 230 7.69 15.50 -9.38
C ARG A 230 8.92 15.20 -10.21
N GLU A 231 9.09 15.98 -11.27
CA GLU A 231 10.33 16.04 -12.05
C GLU A 231 10.94 17.43 -11.87
N TYR A 232 12.18 17.44 -11.37
CA TYR A 232 12.98 18.65 -11.23
C TYR A 232 13.83 18.81 -12.49
N GLN A 233 13.68 19.94 -13.16
CA GLN A 233 14.48 20.30 -14.33
C GLN A 233 15.68 21.12 -13.87
N THR A 234 16.85 20.86 -14.43
CA THR A 234 17.98 21.79 -14.28
C THR A 234 17.69 23.04 -15.10
N PRO A 235 18.01 24.26 -14.62
CA PRO A 235 18.00 25.44 -15.46
C PRO A 235 18.85 25.18 -16.71
N GLU A 236 18.34 25.53 -17.88
CA GLU A 236 19.15 25.49 -19.11
C GLU A 236 20.38 26.38 -18.90
N SER A 237 21.58 25.84 -19.14
CA SER A 237 22.86 26.55 -19.08
C SER A 237 23.05 27.49 -20.26
#